data_AF-A0A947FW97-F1
#
_entry.id   AF-A0A947FW97-F1
#
_cell.length_a   1.000
_cell.length_b   1.000
_cell.length_c   1.000
_cell.angle_alpha   90.00
_cell.angle_beta   90.00
_cell.angle_gamma   90.00
#
_symmetry.space_group_name_H-M   'P 1'
#
loop_
_entity.id
_entity.type
_entity.pdbx_description
1 polymer ?
#
loop_
_entity_poly.entity_id
_entity_poly.type
_entity_poly.pdbx_seq_one_letter_code
_entity_poly.pdbx_strand_id
1 'polypeptide(L)'
;MRRDEALQTIVSMAAQGLIAFTNHALFEKMPALGLIEDDVRHCLTHPTGIEKSDPYHHQSDWMVRGSDLSGNSLTVCVVIEADVLVVTVF
;
A
#
# COMPACT_ATOMS: atom_id res chain seq x y z
N MET A 1 6.80 -10.89 10.92
CA MET A 1 6.06 -9.73 11.46
C MET A 1 4.59 -10.11 11.64
N ARG A 2 3.96 -9.73 12.76
CA ARG A 2 2.52 -9.98 13.01
C ARG A 2 1.65 -8.95 12.27
N ARG A 3 0.36 -9.24 12.09
CA ARG A 3 -0.59 -8.36 11.39
C ARG A 3 -0.64 -6.94 11.96
N ASP A 4 -0.79 -6.81 13.27
CA ASP A 4 -0.93 -5.49 13.91
C ASP A 4 0.38 -4.68 13.86
N GLU A 5 1.53 -5.37 13.99
CA GLU A 5 2.86 -4.77 13.79
C GLU A 5 3.02 -4.26 12.35
N ALA A 6 2.63 -5.07 11.37
CA ALA A 6 2.68 -4.70 9.95
C ALA A 6 1.81 -3.48 9.65
N LEU A 7 0.60 -3.46 10.18
CA LEU A 7 -0.32 -2.34 10.02
C LEU A 7 0.26 -1.04 10.57
N GLN A 8 0.78 -1.07 11.80
CA GLN A 8 1.40 0.10 12.44
C GLN A 8 2.62 0.58 11.65
N THR A 9 3.47 -0.33 11.20
CA THR A 9 4.64 -0.01 10.39
C THR A 9 4.23 0.64 9.07
N ILE A 10 3.29 0.07 8.34
CA ILE A 10 2.80 0.61 7.06
C ILE A 10 2.20 2.00 7.25
N VAL A 11 1.32 2.19 8.23
CA VAL A 11 0.70 3.51 8.52
C VAL A 11 1.77 4.54 8.85
N SER A 12 2.73 4.18 9.71
CA SER A 12 3.82 5.07 10.13
C SER A 12 4.72 5.47 8.96
N MET A 13 5.12 4.52 8.11
CA MET A 13 5.99 4.77 6.96
C MET A 13 5.27 5.58 5.87
N ALA A 14 4.00 5.29 5.62
CA ALA A 14 3.17 6.04 4.67
C ALA A 14 2.97 7.49 5.12
N ALA A 15 2.74 7.74 6.41
CA ALA A 15 2.64 9.09 6.98
C ALA A 15 3.95 9.89 6.83
N GLN A 16 5.10 9.21 6.81
CA GLN A 16 6.41 9.81 6.58
C GLN A 16 6.75 9.98 5.09
N GLY A 17 5.89 9.50 4.17
CA GLY A 17 6.15 9.53 2.73
C GLY A 17 7.21 8.53 2.25
N LEU A 18 7.53 7.51 3.06
CA LEU A 18 8.48 6.45 2.71
C LEU A 18 7.83 5.42 1.78
N ILE A 19 7.41 5.88 0.60
CA ILE A 19 6.68 5.11 -0.40
C ILE A 19 7.45 5.15 -1.73
N ALA A 20 7.70 3.97 -2.28
CA ALA A 20 8.18 3.79 -3.63
C ALA A 20 7.13 3.01 -4.41
N PHE A 21 6.87 3.41 -5.65
CA PHE A 21 5.90 2.73 -6.50
C PHE A 21 6.62 1.84 -7.50
N THR A 22 6.06 0.67 -7.77
CA THR A 22 6.57 -0.16 -8.88
C THR A 22 6.26 0.50 -10.23
N ASN A 23 7.05 0.19 -11.26
CA ASN A 23 6.78 0.68 -12.62
C ASN A 23 5.37 0.29 -13.10
N HIS A 24 4.89 -0.89 -12.73
CA HIS A 24 3.54 -1.34 -13.03
C HIS A 24 2.48 -0.43 -12.38
N ALA A 25 2.67 -0.03 -11.12
CA ALA A 25 1.79 0.91 -10.45
C ALA A 25 1.80 2.29 -11.14
N LEU A 26 2.99 2.87 -11.34
CA LEU A 26 3.15 4.23 -11.87
C LEU A 26 2.65 4.40 -13.30
N PHE A 27 3.00 3.45 -14.18
CA PHE A 27 2.84 3.64 -15.61
C PHE A 27 1.61 2.94 -16.20
N GLU A 28 1.02 1.99 -15.48
CA GLU A 28 -0.14 1.23 -15.98
C GLU A 28 -1.37 1.46 -15.10
N LYS A 29 -1.27 1.15 -13.82
CA LYS A 29 -2.46 1.01 -12.94
C LYS A 29 -2.98 2.33 -12.42
N MET A 30 -2.13 3.17 -11.85
CA MET A 30 -2.56 4.47 -11.33
C MET A 30 -3.16 5.36 -12.42
N PRO A 31 -2.55 5.52 -13.62
CA PRO A 31 -3.16 6.30 -14.69
C PRO A 31 -4.49 5.73 -15.19
N ALA A 32 -4.61 4.41 -15.31
CA ALA A 32 -5.84 3.75 -15.76
C ALA A 32 -7.01 3.95 -14.79
N LEU A 33 -6.71 4.07 -13.49
CA LEU A 33 -7.69 4.31 -12.43
C LEU A 33 -7.87 5.80 -12.09
N GLY A 34 -7.10 6.69 -12.72
CA GLY A 34 -7.12 8.12 -12.41
C GLY A 34 -6.58 8.47 -11.02
N LEU A 35 -5.70 7.62 -10.47
CA LEU A 35 -5.12 7.78 -9.14
C LEU A 35 -3.86 8.64 -9.18
N ILE A 36 -3.67 9.44 -8.13
CA ILE A 36 -2.40 10.12 -7.82
C ILE A 36 -1.71 9.48 -6.62
N GLU A 37 -0.43 9.80 -6.41
CA GLU A 37 0.34 9.24 -5.27
C GLU A 37 -0.32 9.52 -3.91
N ASP A 38 -0.95 10.68 -3.77
CA ASP A 38 -1.64 11.08 -2.54
C ASP A 38 -2.87 10.22 -2.24
N ASP A 39 -3.54 9.66 -3.25
CA ASP A 39 -4.65 8.71 -3.07
C ASP A 39 -4.16 7.41 -2.42
N VAL A 40 -3.02 6.91 -2.91
CA VAL A 40 -2.40 5.70 -2.37
C VAL A 40 -1.89 5.97 -0.95
N ARG A 41 -1.26 7.13 -0.72
CA ARG A 41 -0.82 7.53 0.63
C ARG A 41 -2.01 7.65 1.59
N HIS A 42 -3.12 8.22 1.15
CA HIS A 42 -4.36 8.29 1.95
C HIS A 42 -4.87 6.90 2.33
N CYS A 43 -4.94 5.98 1.36
CA CYS A 43 -5.34 4.59 1.59
C CYS A 43 -4.42 3.88 2.61
N LEU A 44 -3.11 4.10 2.54
CA LEU A 44 -2.13 3.49 3.44
C LEU A 44 -2.11 4.11 4.85
N THR A 45 -2.50 5.37 4.98
CA THR A 45 -2.59 6.07 6.29
C THR A 45 -3.92 5.86 6.99
N HIS A 46 -4.99 5.59 6.24
CA HIS A 46 -6.33 5.31 6.75
C HIS A 46 -6.87 3.95 6.26
N PRO A 47 -6.17 2.84 6.54
CA PRO A 47 -6.57 1.53 6.06
C PRO A 47 -7.84 1.03 6.76
N THR A 48 -8.75 0.46 5.98
CA THR A 48 -9.94 -0.24 6.45
C THR A 48 -9.69 -1.73 6.68
N GLY A 49 -8.61 -2.27 6.12
CA GLY A 49 -8.22 -3.66 6.32
C GLY A 49 -6.80 -3.96 5.84
N ILE A 50 -6.22 -5.00 6.44
CA ILE A 50 -4.93 -5.56 6.02
C ILE A 50 -4.97 -7.09 6.12
N GLU A 51 -4.42 -7.74 5.11
CA GLU A 51 -4.22 -9.19 5.06
C GLU A 51 -2.90 -9.52 4.37
N LYS A 52 -2.41 -10.75 4.59
CA LYS A 52 -1.16 -11.19 3.98
C LYS A 52 -1.43 -11.60 2.53
N SER A 53 -0.64 -11.10 1.58
CA SER A 53 -0.88 -11.28 0.14
C SER A 53 -0.70 -12.74 -0.31
N ASP A 54 0.30 -13.42 0.25
CA ASP A 54 0.57 -14.83 0.03
C ASP A 54 1.09 -15.46 1.34
N PRO A 55 0.49 -16.56 1.83
CA PRO A 55 1.01 -17.30 2.98
C PRO A 55 2.43 -17.86 2.77
N TYR A 56 2.79 -18.16 1.51
CA TYR A 56 3.99 -18.89 1.11
C TYR A 56 5.11 -18.00 0.53
N HIS A 57 4.84 -16.73 0.25
CA HIS A 57 5.86 -15.76 -0.15
C HIS A 57 6.14 -14.74 0.98
N HIS A 58 7.24 -14.01 0.80
CA HIS A 58 7.94 -13.11 1.71
C HIS A 58 7.13 -12.61 2.92
N GLN A 59 7.73 -12.69 4.12
CA GLN A 59 7.07 -12.33 5.38
C GLN A 59 6.62 -10.85 5.49
N SER A 60 6.96 -10.03 4.50
CA SER A 60 6.75 -8.58 4.43
C SER A 60 5.77 -8.14 3.34
N ASP A 61 5.06 -9.07 2.70
CA ASP A 61 4.06 -8.79 1.66
C ASP A 61 2.63 -8.73 2.23
N TRP A 62 1.96 -7.60 2.03
CA TRP A 62 0.64 -7.28 2.59
C TRP A 62 -0.28 -6.63 1.57
N MET A 63 -1.53 -7.08 1.53
CA MET A 63 -2.62 -6.39 0.87
C MET A 63 -3.29 -5.43 1.85
N VAL A 64 -3.33 -4.15 1.50
CA VAL A 64 -3.94 -3.08 2.28
C VAL A 64 -5.15 -2.56 1.53
N ARG A 65 -6.27 -2.44 2.25
CA ARG A 65 -7.54 -1.88 1.75
C ARG A 65 -7.81 -0.57 2.45
N GLY A 66 -8.34 0.40 1.72
CA GLY A 66 -8.71 1.71 2.23
C GLY A 66 -9.53 2.46 1.19
N SER A 67 -9.56 3.79 1.31
CA SER A 67 -10.13 4.65 0.27
C SER A 67 -9.09 5.60 -0.29
N ASP A 68 -9.28 6.01 -1.54
CA ASP A 68 -8.60 7.18 -2.11
C ASP A 68 -9.13 8.48 -1.46
N LEU A 69 -8.63 9.64 -1.91
CA LEU A 69 -9.08 10.95 -1.42
C LEU A 69 -10.52 11.28 -1.84
N SER A 70 -11.02 10.65 -2.90
CA SER A 70 -12.38 10.82 -3.41
C SER A 70 -13.40 9.91 -2.72
N GLY A 71 -12.95 9.00 -1.86
CA GLY A 71 -13.77 8.02 -1.15
C GLY A 71 -14.02 6.71 -1.91
N ASN A 72 -13.37 6.49 -3.06
CA ASN A 72 -13.46 5.20 -3.76
C ASN A 72 -12.61 4.15 -3.06
N SER A 73 -13.10 2.92 -3.05
CA SER A 73 -12.36 1.79 -2.48
C SER A 73 -11.07 1.55 -3.26
N LEU A 74 -9.96 1.42 -2.55
CA LEU A 74 -8.65 1.13 -3.12
C LEU A 74 -8.04 -0.09 -2.41
N THR A 75 -7.42 -0.97 -3.18
CA THR A 75 -6.62 -2.09 -2.67
C THR A 75 -5.23 -1.99 -3.25
N VAL A 76 -4.21 -2.05 -2.39
CA VAL A 76 -2.80 -1.96 -2.78
C VAL A 76 -2.01 -3.10 -2.17
N CYS A 77 -1.06 -3.63 -2.94
CA CYS A 77 -0.03 -4.52 -2.44
C CYS A 77 1.12 -3.70 -1.88
N VAL A 78 1.65 -4.10 -0.73
CA VAL A 78 2.75 -3.43 -0.07
C VAL A 78 3.79 -4.46 0.34
N VAL A 79 5.02 -4.28 -0.13
CA VAL A 79 6.19 -4.99 0.36
C VAL A 79 7.02 -4.02 1.19
N ILE A 80 7.32 -4.39 2.43
CA ILE A 80 8.23 -3.62 3.28
C ILE A 80 9.66 -4.09 2.99
N GLU A 81 10.48 -3.21 2.42
CA GLU A 81 11.85 -3.51 2.02
C GLU A 81 12.77 -2.34 2.35
N ALA A 82 13.89 -2.60 3.05
CA ALA A 82 14.92 -1.60 3.36
C ALA A 82 14.39 -0.22 3.82
N ASP A 83 13.42 -0.23 4.75
CA ASP A 83 12.79 0.98 5.31
C ASP A 83 12.00 1.84 4.30
N VAL A 84 11.55 1.25 3.19
CA VAL A 84 10.58 1.84 2.27
C VAL A 84 9.39 0.89 2.03
N LEU A 85 8.21 1.46 1.78
CA LEU A 85 7.04 0.73 1.29
C LEU A 85 7.10 0.65 -0.23
N VAL A 86 7.35 -0.54 -0.77
CA VAL A 86 7.25 -0.79 -2.21
C VAL A 86 5.80 -1.15 -2.54
N VAL A 87 5.13 -0.29 -3.31
CA VAL A 87 3.69 -0.37 -3.54
C VAL A 87 3.37 -0.78 -4.96
N THR A 88 2.44 -1.73 -5.09
CA THR A 88 1.81 -2.12 -6.36
C THR A 88 0.31 -1.91 -6.26
N VAL A 89 -0.26 -1.17 -7.21
CA VAL A 89 -1.71 -0.96 -7.33
C VAL A 89 -2.29 -2.01 -8.28
N PHE A 90 -3.48 -2.54 -8.00
CA PHE A 90 -4.15 -3.56 -8.83
C PHE A 90 -5.37 -3.03 -9.57
#